data_AF-A0A7C5SH63-F1
#
_entry.id   AF-A0A7C5SH63-F1
#
_cell.length_a   1.000
_cell.length_b   1.000
_cell.length_c   1.000
_cell.angle_alpha   90.00
_cell.angle_beta   90.00
_cell.angle_gamma   90.00
#
_symmetry.space_group_name_H-M   'P 1'
#
loop_
_entity.id
_entity.type
_entity.pdbx_description
1 polymer ?
#
loop_
_entity_poly.entity_id
_entity_poly.type
_entity_poly.pdbx_seq_one_letter_code
_entity_poly.pdbx_strand_id
1 'polypeptide(L)'
;MSFSNPLETAMEVTRDVILDLLPLYLAEEASADTRALVEAHLSQDRDLARLAQQWRQRLPAQPPAPLRRDAEAQAFLEAKRLLVAKTIGLAAVVVAFIIGMTAVIGALYYLPGR
;
A
#
# COMPACT_ATOMS: atom_id res chain seq x y z
N MET A 1 -7.91 -29.17 -30.47
CA MET A 1 -8.48 -29.68 -29.20
C MET A 1 -8.39 -28.55 -28.20
N SER A 2 -9.52 -27.90 -27.91
CA SER A 2 -9.61 -26.72 -27.04
C SER A 2 -9.25 -27.08 -25.60
N PHE A 3 -8.38 -26.27 -24.99
CA PHE A 3 -8.22 -26.21 -23.55
C PHE A 3 -9.45 -25.50 -22.98
N SER A 4 -10.41 -26.24 -22.44
CA SER A 4 -11.44 -25.68 -21.58
C SER A 4 -10.77 -25.12 -20.34
N ASN A 5 -10.76 -23.80 -20.19
CA ASN A 5 -10.19 -23.12 -19.03
C ASN A 5 -11.14 -23.35 -17.83
N PRO A 6 -10.71 -24.05 -16.76
CA PRO A 6 -11.58 -24.46 -15.65
C PRO A 6 -12.03 -23.30 -14.72
N LEU A 7 -11.73 -22.05 -15.07
CA LEU A 7 -12.19 -20.87 -14.35
C LEU A 7 -13.58 -20.36 -14.82
N GLU A 8 -14.26 -21.07 -15.73
CA GLU A 8 -15.64 -20.78 -16.14
C GLU A 8 -16.70 -21.17 -15.09
N THR A 9 -16.30 -21.28 -13.82
CA THR A 9 -17.24 -21.15 -12.70
C THR A 9 -17.41 -19.66 -12.46
N ALA A 10 -18.33 -19.06 -13.22
CA ALA A 10 -18.71 -17.67 -13.08
C ALA A 10 -19.01 -17.36 -11.61
N MET A 11 -18.07 -16.69 -10.94
CA MET A 11 -18.36 -16.05 -9.66
C MET A 11 -19.32 -14.92 -10.00
N GLU A 12 -20.63 -15.17 -9.84
CA GLU A 12 -21.62 -14.14 -10.10
C GLU A 12 -21.31 -12.94 -9.22
N VAL A 13 -21.18 -11.78 -9.85
CA VAL A 13 -20.96 -10.53 -9.15
C VAL A 13 -22.26 -10.22 -8.40
N THR A 14 -22.25 -10.43 -7.10
CA THR A 14 -23.44 -10.23 -6.27
C THR A 14 -23.66 -8.75 -5.97
N ARG A 15 -24.88 -8.43 -5.55
CA ARG A 15 -25.24 -7.09 -5.09
C ARG A 15 -24.31 -6.56 -3.99
N ASP A 16 -23.89 -7.43 -3.07
CA ASP A 16 -22.98 -7.06 -1.99
C ASP A 16 -21.58 -6.69 -2.52
N VAL A 17 -21.08 -7.42 -3.52
CA VAL A 17 -19.81 -7.05 -4.19
C VAL A 17 -19.92 -5.66 -4.84
N ILE A 18 -21.06 -5.34 -5.45
CA ILE A 18 -21.28 -4.00 -6.01
C ILE A 18 -21.33 -2.93 -4.91
N LEU A 19 -21.93 -3.22 -3.77
CA LEU A 19 -21.95 -2.30 -2.61
C LEU A 19 -20.54 -2.05 -2.06
N ASP A 20 -19.69 -3.07 -2.00
CA ASP A 20 -18.29 -2.94 -1.56
C ASP A 20 -17.46 -2.09 -2.53
N LEU A 21 -17.77 -2.15 -3.83
CA LEU A 21 -17.09 -1.36 -4.87
C LEU A 21 -17.63 0.06 -5.00
N LEU A 22 -18.81 0.33 -4.45
CA LEU A 22 -19.52 1.60 -4.59
C LEU A 22 -18.72 2.81 -4.05
N PRO A 23 -18.01 2.74 -2.90
CA PRO A 23 -17.14 3.83 -2.44
C PRO A 23 -16.06 4.20 -3.46
N LEU A 24 -15.38 3.21 -4.06
CA LEU A 24 -14.33 3.43 -5.05
C LEU A 24 -14.91 4.01 -6.35
N TYR A 25 -16.09 3.53 -6.77
CA TYR A 25 -16.83 4.09 -7.91
C TYR A 25 -17.18 5.56 -7.69
N LEU A 26 -17.71 5.90 -6.50
CA LEU A 26 -18.11 7.26 -6.15
C LEU A 26 -16.92 8.22 -5.97
N ALA A 27 -15.77 7.70 -5.53
CA ALA A 27 -14.52 8.47 -5.39
C ALA A 27 -13.75 8.63 -6.73
N GLU A 28 -14.26 8.08 -7.83
CA GLU A 28 -13.60 8.04 -9.15
C GLU A 28 -12.25 7.27 -9.18
N GLU A 29 -11.95 6.50 -8.13
CA GLU A 29 -10.72 5.71 -7.98
C GLU A 29 -10.84 4.29 -8.58
N ALA A 30 -12.04 3.87 -8.98
CA ALA A 30 -12.25 2.61 -9.69
C ALA A 30 -11.68 2.66 -11.12
N SER A 31 -11.07 1.56 -11.56
CA SER A 31 -10.62 1.36 -12.95
C SER A 31 -11.82 1.41 -13.93
N ALA A 32 -11.52 1.59 -15.22
CA ALA A 32 -12.56 1.67 -16.26
C ALA A 32 -13.45 0.41 -16.30
N ASP A 33 -12.84 -0.77 -16.18
CA ASP A 33 -13.55 -2.05 -16.21
C ASP A 33 -14.48 -2.21 -14.99
N THR A 34 -13.96 -1.87 -13.79
CA THR A 34 -14.76 -1.90 -12.56
C THR A 34 -15.91 -0.90 -12.60
N ARG A 35 -15.69 0.28 -13.21
CA ARG A 35 -16.74 1.29 -13.38
C ARG A 35 -17.87 0.80 -14.27
N ALA A 36 -17.55 0.23 -15.42
CA ALA A 36 -18.52 -0.34 -16.34
C ALA A 36 -19.34 -1.46 -15.68
N LEU A 37 -18.70 -2.31 -14.86
CA LEU A 37 -19.36 -3.35 -14.09
C LEU A 37 -20.39 -2.79 -13.10
N VAL A 38 -20.01 -1.77 -12.32
CA VAL A 38 -20.90 -1.13 -11.34
C VAL A 38 -22.07 -0.45 -12.05
N GLU A 39 -21.83 0.27 -13.14
CA GLU A 39 -22.87 0.93 -13.93
C GLU A 39 -23.89 -0.06 -14.51
N ALA A 40 -23.42 -1.19 -15.02
CA ALA A 40 -24.30 -2.26 -15.51
C ALA A 40 -25.25 -2.74 -14.40
N HIS A 41 -24.76 -2.95 -13.18
CA HIS A 41 -25.58 -3.41 -12.06
C HIS A 41 -26.54 -2.33 -11.55
N LEU A 42 -26.09 -1.06 -11.49
CA LEU A 42 -26.96 0.06 -11.11
C LEU A 42 -28.09 0.28 -12.14
N SER A 43 -27.85 -0.01 -13.42
CA SER A 43 -28.89 0.09 -14.46
C SER A 43 -30.00 -0.97 -14.33
N GLN A 44 -29.65 -2.14 -13.77
CA GLN A 44 -30.53 -3.29 -13.62
C GLN A 44 -31.31 -3.27 -12.29
N ASP A 45 -30.71 -2.76 -11.21
CA ASP A 45 -31.32 -2.69 -9.89
C ASP A 45 -31.60 -1.22 -9.47
N ARG A 46 -32.87 -0.83 -9.54
CA ARG A 46 -33.31 0.52 -9.13
C ARG A 46 -33.14 0.79 -7.64
N ASP A 47 -33.19 -0.22 -6.79
CA ASP A 47 -32.98 -0.05 -5.35
C ASP A 47 -31.51 0.21 -5.03
N LEU A 48 -30.63 -0.51 -5.72
CA LEU A 48 -29.18 -0.28 -5.65
C LEU A 48 -28.80 1.10 -6.18
N ALA A 49 -29.40 1.54 -7.29
CA ALA A 49 -29.21 2.89 -7.82
C ALA A 49 -29.65 3.98 -6.82
N ARG A 50 -30.79 3.79 -6.14
CA ARG A 50 -31.24 4.72 -5.09
C ARG A 50 -30.27 4.78 -3.91
N LEU A 51 -29.74 3.64 -3.48
CA LEU A 51 -28.71 3.59 -2.43
C LEU A 51 -27.45 4.34 -2.85
N ALA A 52 -26.96 4.12 -4.07
CA ALA A 52 -25.81 4.83 -4.63
C ALA A 52 -26.00 6.35 -4.64
N GLN A 53 -27.17 6.83 -5.04
CA GLN A 53 -27.50 8.26 -5.01
C GLN A 53 -27.52 8.81 -3.57
N GLN A 54 -28.10 8.10 -2.62
CA GLN A 54 -28.11 8.51 -1.21
C GLN A 54 -26.69 8.60 -0.64
N TRP A 55 -25.81 7.67 -1.01
CA TRP A 55 -24.41 7.70 -0.60
C TRP A 55 -23.70 8.91 -1.19
N ARG A 56 -23.88 9.16 -2.50
CA ARG A 56 -23.33 10.33 -3.17
C ARG A 56 -23.76 11.66 -2.54
N GLN A 57 -24.98 11.74 -2.02
CA GLN A 57 -25.48 12.91 -1.30
C GLN A 57 -24.89 13.07 0.11
N ARG A 58 -24.50 11.96 0.74
CA ARG A 58 -23.86 11.96 2.08
C ARG A 58 -22.36 12.19 2.01
N LEU A 59 -21.72 11.87 0.88
CA LEU A 59 -20.33 12.22 0.67
C LEU A 59 -20.22 13.76 0.60
N PRO A 60 -19.26 14.37 1.33
CA PRO A 60 -18.98 15.79 1.17
C PRO A 60 -18.67 16.07 -0.32
N ALA A 61 -19.19 17.18 -0.85
CA ALA A 61 -19.10 17.54 -2.28
C ALA A 61 -17.66 17.70 -2.81
N GLN A 62 -16.67 17.60 -1.94
CA GLN A 62 -15.26 17.48 -2.27
C GLN A 62 -14.67 16.30 -1.52
N PRO A 63 -14.07 15.32 -2.22
CA PRO A 63 -13.01 14.53 -1.62
C PRO A 63 -11.99 15.53 -1.05
N PRO A 64 -11.41 15.31 0.15
CA PRO A 64 -10.20 16.03 0.52
C PRO A 64 -9.25 15.92 -0.67
N ALA A 65 -8.73 17.07 -1.12
CA ALA A 65 -7.89 17.18 -2.32
C ALA A 65 -6.97 15.96 -2.41
N PRO A 66 -6.83 15.35 -3.62
CA PRO A 66 -6.09 14.10 -3.79
C PRO A 66 -4.81 14.22 -2.99
N LEU A 67 -4.60 13.29 -2.03
CA LEU A 67 -3.44 13.32 -1.14
C LEU A 67 -2.26 13.62 -2.02
N ARG A 68 -1.80 14.87 -1.89
CA ARG A 68 -0.89 15.50 -2.84
C ARG A 68 0.27 14.52 -2.92
N ARG A 69 0.69 14.06 -4.10
CA ARG A 69 1.85 13.13 -4.24
C ARG A 69 3.02 13.54 -3.34
N ASP A 70 3.14 14.84 -3.11
CA ASP A 70 4.05 15.50 -2.17
C ASP A 70 3.91 15.00 -0.71
N ALA A 71 2.70 14.81 -0.18
CA ALA A 71 2.42 14.30 1.17
C ALA A 71 2.74 12.80 1.31
N GLU A 72 2.44 11.98 0.29
CA GLU A 72 2.85 10.57 0.28
C GLU A 72 4.37 10.42 0.16
N ALA A 73 4.99 11.23 -0.70
CA ALA A 73 6.45 11.28 -0.83
C ALA A 73 7.11 11.76 0.47
N GLN A 74 6.52 12.74 1.17
CA GLN A 74 7.01 13.22 2.47
C GLN A 74 6.88 12.16 3.56
N ALA A 75 5.73 11.49 3.68
CA ALA A 75 5.53 10.41 4.64
C ALA A 75 6.52 9.24 4.39
N PHE A 76 6.77 8.92 3.12
CA PHE A 76 7.73 7.88 2.73
C PHE A 76 9.19 8.28 3.05
N LEU A 77 9.55 9.56 2.84
CA LEU A 77 10.87 10.10 3.18
C LEU A 77 11.11 10.15 4.69
N GLU A 78 10.09 10.49 5.48
CA GLU A 78 10.15 10.48 6.95
C GLU A 78 10.29 9.05 7.49
N ALA A 79 9.52 8.10 6.96
CA ALA A 79 9.65 6.69 7.32
C ALA A 79 11.04 6.13 6.96
N LYS A 80 11.56 6.46 5.77
CA LYS A 80 12.91 6.07 5.35
C LYS A 80 14.00 6.67 6.23
N ARG A 81 13.87 7.93 6.67
CA ARG A 81 14.86 8.58 7.55
C ARG A 81 15.06 7.82 8.85
N LEU A 82 13.99 7.38 9.50
CA LEU A 82 14.06 6.61 10.73
C LEU A 82 14.74 5.24 10.53
N LEU A 83 14.42 4.56 9.43
CA LEU A 83 15.03 3.28 9.09
C LEU A 83 16.52 3.42 8.73
N VAL A 84 16.88 4.44 7.95
CA VAL A 84 18.27 4.71 7.56
C VAL A 84 19.11 5.10 8.78
N ALA A 85 18.60 5.96 9.67
CA ALA A 85 19.31 6.36 10.88
C ALA A 85 19.60 5.16 11.80
N LYS A 86 18.62 4.26 12.00
CA LYS A 86 18.79 3.02 12.77
C LYS A 86 19.85 2.11 12.16
N THR A 87 19.80 1.91 10.84
CA THR A 87 20.75 1.06 10.12
C THR A 87 22.17 1.60 10.16
N ILE A 88 22.36 2.91 9.98
CA ILE A 88 23.68 3.57 10.07
C ILE A 88 24.25 3.46 11.48
N GLY A 89 23.41 3.70 12.51
CA GLY A 89 23.83 3.57 13.90
C GLY A 89 24.33 2.15 14.24
N LEU A 90 23.59 1.11 13.82
CA LEU A 90 24.01 -0.28 14.02
C LEU A 90 25.34 -0.57 13.30
N ALA A 91 25.48 -0.14 12.05
CA ALA A 91 26.70 -0.32 11.28
C ALA A 91 27.91 0.35 11.93
N ALA A 92 27.74 1.56 12.48
CA ALA A 92 28.80 2.27 13.19
C ALA A 92 29.27 1.53 14.45
N VAL A 93 28.35 0.94 15.21
CA VAL A 93 28.68 0.12 16.39
C VAL A 93 29.49 -1.12 15.99
N VAL A 94 29.07 -1.83 14.93
CA VAL A 94 29.78 -3.01 14.43
C VAL A 94 31.19 -2.65 13.97
N VAL A 95 31.34 -1.55 13.21
CA VAL A 95 32.66 -1.08 12.75
C VAL A 95 33.55 -0.70 13.92
N ALA A 96 33.03 0.04 14.91
CA ALA A 96 33.79 0.40 16.10
C ALA A 96 34.24 -0.84 16.89
N PHE A 97 33.40 -1.87 16.97
CA PHE A 97 33.72 -3.13 17.63
C PHE A 97 34.84 -3.88 16.89
N ILE A 98 34.77 -3.94 15.56
CA ILE A 98 35.81 -4.57 14.73
C ILE A 98 37.15 -3.83 14.89
N ILE A 99 37.14 -2.49 14.84
CA ILE A 99 38.35 -1.66 15.04
C ILE A 99 38.92 -1.85 16.46
N GLY A 100 38.06 -1.91 17.47
CA GLY A 100 38.47 -2.17 18.84
C GLY A 100 39.10 -3.55 18.99
N MET A 101 38.50 -4.58 18.41
CA MET A 101 39.05 -5.94 18.41
C MET A 101 40.40 -6.01 17.71
N THR A 102 40.56 -5.39 16.54
CA THR A 102 41.85 -5.40 15.83
C THR A 102 42.93 -4.64 16.59
N ALA A 103 42.59 -3.54 17.27
CA ALA A 103 43.53 -2.82 18.13
C ALA A 103 43.96 -3.64 19.36
N VAL A 104 43.02 -4.35 20.01
CA VAL A 104 43.32 -5.22 21.17
C VAL A 104 44.18 -6.41 20.76
N ILE A 105 43.83 -7.07 19.64
CA ILE A 105 44.64 -8.17 19.09
C ILE A 105 46.03 -7.64 18.71
N GLY A 106 46.09 -6.51 18.00
CA GLY A 106 47.35 -5.85 17.66
C GLY A 106 48.21 -5.58 18.89
N ALA A 107 47.64 -5.02 19.95
CA ALA A 107 48.35 -4.78 21.21
C ALA A 107 48.83 -6.07 21.89
N LEU A 108 48.04 -7.15 21.86
CA LEU A 108 48.44 -8.46 22.38
C LEU A 108 49.60 -9.07 21.57
N TYR A 109 49.62 -8.92 20.25
CA TYR A 109 50.72 -9.37 19.40
C TYR A 109 51.96 -8.47 19.50
N TYR A 110 51.79 -7.16 19.73
CA TYR A 110 52.87 -6.17 19.87
C TYR A 110 53.43 -6.05 21.30
N LEU A 111 52.94 -6.84 22.25
CA LEU A 111 53.61 -7.11 23.53
C LEU A 111 54.40 -8.44 23.47
N PRO A 112 55.47 -8.58 22.66
CA PRO A 112 56.41 -9.68 22.83
C PRO A 112 57.33 -9.34 24.01
N GLY A 113 57.13 -10.02 25.13
CA GLY A 113 58.11 -10.10 26.21
C GLY A 113 58.24 -8.86 27.08
N ARG A 114 57.51 -8.85 28.20
CA ARG A 114 58.07 -8.38 29.47
C ARG A 114 58.27 -9.59 30.37
#